data_AF-A0A953AYM6-F1
#
_entry.id   AF-A0A953AYM6-F1
#
_cell.length_a   1.000
_cell.length_b   1.000
_cell.length_c   1.000
_cell.angle_alpha   90.00
_cell.angle_beta   90.00
_cell.angle_gamma   90.00
#
_symmetry.space_group_name_H-M   'P 1'
#
loop_
_entity.id
_entity.type
_entity.pdbx_description
1 polymer ?
#
loop_
_entity_poly.entity_id
_entity_poly.type
_entity_poly.pdbx_seq_one_letter_code
_entity_poly.pdbx_strand_id
1 'polypeptide(L)' 'MTQDEAITGRDLAARVAALPWREIEAALDARGSATTGPLLTAAECRALAGLWACEERFRRRVVMARH' A
#
# COMPACT_ATOMS: atom_id res chain seq x y z
N MET A 1 -21.89 14.33 -6.07
CA MET A 1 -20.79 14.19 -7.05
C MET A 1 -19.60 14.88 -6.42
N THR A 2 -18.85 14.22 -5.52
CA THR A 2 -17.87 13.17 -5.81
C THR A 2 -17.93 12.05 -4.78
N GLN A 3 -17.84 10.80 -5.27
CA GLN A 3 -17.84 9.59 -4.46
C GLN A 3 -16.59 9.52 -3.61
N ASP A 4 -16.75 8.93 -2.43
CA ASP A 4 -15.72 8.26 -1.63
C ASP A 4 -14.58 7.72 -2.51
N GLU A 5 -13.43 8.39 -2.51
CA GLU A 5 -12.20 7.92 -3.14
C GLU A 5 -11.54 6.88 -2.22
N ALA A 6 -12.31 5.85 -1.87
CA ALA A 6 -11.79 4.69 -1.19
C ALA A 6 -10.80 4.01 -2.15
N ILE A 7 -9.57 3.80 -1.67
CA ILE A 7 -8.55 3.00 -2.38
C ILE A 7 -9.21 1.68 -2.78
N THR A 8 -9.58 1.55 -4.05
CA THR A 8 -10.16 0.31 -4.54
C THR A 8 -9.00 -0.61 -4.82
N GLY A 9 -8.94 -1.78 -4.18
CA GLY A 9 -7.78 -2.67 -4.24
C GLY A 9 -7.32 -3.05 -5.67
N ARG A 10 -8.21 -2.97 -6.66
CA ARG A 10 -7.87 -3.15 -8.09
C ARG A 10 -7.07 -1.99 -8.71
N ASP A 11 -7.35 -0.75 -8.34
CA ASP A 11 -6.59 0.41 -8.84
C ASP A 11 -5.17 0.43 -8.27
N LEU A 12 -5.05 0.19 -6.97
CA LEU A 12 -3.75 0.10 -6.32
C LEU A 12 -2.89 -1.03 -6.91
N ALA A 13 -3.49 -2.19 -7.19
CA ALA A 13 -2.78 -3.30 -7.82
C ALA A 13 -2.22 -2.93 -9.20
N ALA A 14 -2.95 -2.16 -10.01
CA ALA A 14 -2.47 -1.68 -11.30
C ALA A 14 -1.29 -0.71 -11.16
N ARG A 15 -1.35 0.22 -10.18
CA ARG A 15 -0.25 1.17 -9.89
C ARG A 15 1.02 0.45 -9.43
N VAL A 16 0.88 -0.56 -8.58
CA VAL A 16 1.99 -1.42 -8.13
C VAL A 16 2.58 -2.21 -9.31
N ALA A 17 1.74 -2.76 -10.18
CA ALA A 17 2.20 -3.50 -11.36
C ALA A 17 2.97 -2.61 -12.36
N ALA A 18 2.66 -1.32 -12.42
CA ALA A 18 3.29 -0.36 -13.32
C ALA A 18 4.65 0.20 -12.82
N LEU A 19 5.07 -0.15 -11.60
CA LEU A 19 6.36 0.32 -11.06
C LEU A 19 7.54 -0.19 -11.89
N PRO A 20 8.65 0.58 -11.99
CA PRO A 20 9.87 0.14 -12.66
C PRO A 20 10.64 -0.87 -11.80
N TRP A 21 10.08 -2.08 -11.66
CA TRP A 21 10.57 -3.11 -10.74
C TRP A 21 12.05 -3.43 -10.90
N ARG A 22 12.54 -3.51 -12.14
CA ARG A 22 13.96 -3.77 -12.40
C ARG A 22 14.89 -2.71 -11.82
N GLU A 23 14.48 -1.45 -11.83
CA GLU A 23 15.29 -0.36 -11.27
C GLU A 23 15.25 -0.36 -9.74
N ILE A 24 14.08 -0.65 -9.17
CA ILE A 24 13.88 -0.79 -7.72
C ILE A 24 14.72 -1.95 -7.19
N GLU A 25 14.70 -3.10 -7.87
CA GLU A 25 15.52 -4.28 -7.56
C GLU A 25 17.01 -3.95 -7.63
N ALA A 26 17.48 -3.33 -8.71
CA ALA A 26 18.89 -2.94 -8.84
C ALA A 26 19.34 -1.94 -7.76
N ALA A 27 18.47 -0.99 -7.39
CA ALA A 27 18.76 -0.06 -6.31
C ALA A 27 18.80 -0.77 -4.94
N LEU A 28 17.91 -1.73 -4.72
CA LEU A 28 17.86 -2.55 -3.51
C LEU A 28 19.14 -3.39 -3.37
N ASP A 29 19.55 -4.07 -4.44
CA ASP A 29 20.77 -4.88 -4.46
C ASP A 29 22.02 -4.02 -4.17
N ALA A 30 22.08 -2.81 -4.73
CA ALA A 30 23.24 -1.94 -4.58
C ALA A 30 23.32 -1.24 -3.22
N ARG A 31 22.18 -0.91 -2.60
CA ARG A 31 22.09 -0.02 -1.43
C ARG A 31 21.52 -0.70 -0.18
N GLY A 32 21.02 -1.93 -0.29
CA GLY A 32 20.29 -2.63 0.75
C GLY A 32 18.90 -2.04 1.05
N SER A 33 18.47 -1.00 0.33
CA SER A 33 17.11 -0.42 0.40
C SER A 33 16.78 0.32 -0.90
N ALA A 34 15.49 0.38 -1.24
CA ALA A 34 14.99 1.12 -2.39
C ALA A 34 13.61 1.72 -2.11
N THR A 35 13.29 2.81 -2.78
CA THR A 35 11.99 3.46 -2.72
C THR A 35 11.23 3.24 -4.02
N THR A 36 9.92 3.01 -3.93
CA THR A 36 9.03 2.85 -5.09
C THR A 36 8.59 4.18 -5.73
N GLY A 37 8.99 5.31 -5.14
CA GLY A 37 8.35 6.61 -5.40
C GLY A 37 6.94 6.71 -4.81
N PRO A 38 6.18 7.79 -5.11
CA PRO A 38 4.85 8.00 -4.58
C PRO A 38 3.85 6.99 -5.13
N LEU A 39 3.48 6.00 -4.31
CA LEU A 39 2.46 5.03 -4.67
C LEU A 39 1.06 5.51 -4.34
N LEU A 40 0.88 6.34 -3.30
CA LEU A 40 -0.39 6.88 -2.83
C LEU A 40 -0.36 8.41 -2.85
N THR A 41 -1.51 9.02 -3.12
CA THR A 41 -1.70 10.46 -2.95
C THR A 41 -1.83 10.81 -1.46
N ALA A 42 -1.65 12.09 -1.12
CA ALA A 42 -1.82 12.54 0.26
C ALA A 42 -3.25 12.30 0.80
N ALA A 43 -4.27 12.35 -0.07
CA ALA A 43 -5.65 12.07 0.32
C ALA A 43 -5.85 10.59 0.63
N GLU A 44 -5.32 9.70 -0.21
CA GLU A 44 -5.35 8.25 0.01
C GLU A 44 -4.59 7.85 1.28
N CYS A 45 -3.44 8.46 1.55
CA CYS A 45 -2.71 8.26 2.81
C CYS A 45 -3.55 8.65 4.03
N ARG A 46 -4.28 9.78 3.98
CA ARG A 46 -5.17 10.19 5.08
C ARG A 46 -6.36 9.25 5.24
N ALA A 47 -6.96 8.81 4.14
CA ALA A 47 -8.07 7.86 4.15
C ALA A 47 -7.63 6.52 4.76
N LEU A 48 -6.47 6.01 4.33
CA LEU A 48 -5.85 4.82 4.92
C LEU A 48 -5.56 5.02 6.40
N ALA A 49 -5.05 6.19 6.78
CA ALA A 49 -4.75 6.50 8.17
C ALA A 49 -5.98 6.57 9.07
N GLY A 50 -7.09 7.08 8.53
CA GLY A 50 -8.38 7.09 9.21
C GLY A 50 -8.90 5.69 9.54
N LEU A 51 -8.46 4.65 8.82
CA LEU A 51 -8.88 3.29 9.11
C LEU A 51 -8.43 2.83 10.49
N TRP A 52 -7.28 3.30 11.00
CA TRP A 52 -6.77 2.92 12.34
C TRP A 52 -7.74 3.25 13.48
N ALA A 53 -8.66 4.19 13.29
CA ALA A 53 -9.71 4.50 14.26
C ALA A 53 -10.86 3.46 14.29
N CYS A 54 -10.95 2.58 13.27
CA CYS A 54 -11.95 1.53 13.16
C CYS A 54 -11.34 0.17 13.55
N GLU A 55 -11.25 -0.11 14.85
CA GLU A 55 -10.69 -1.36 15.37
C GLU A 55 -11.35 -2.62 14.79
N GLU A 56 -12.63 -2.55 14.40
CA GLU A 56 -13.39 -3.67 13.82
C GLU A 56 -12.87 -4.08 12.44
N ARG A 57 -12.18 -3.18 11.72
CA ARG A 57 -11.61 -3.45 10.40
C ARG A 57 -10.33 -4.25 10.48
N PHE A 58 -9.64 -4.23 11.61
CA PHE A 58 -8.41 -4.97 11.80
C PHE A 58 -8.65 -6.28 12.50
N ARG A 59 -7.94 -7.30 12.02
CA ARG A 59 -7.95 -8.59 12.66
C ARG A 59 -7.28 -8.47 14.03
N ARG A 60 -8.08 -8.42 15.10
CA ARG A 60 -7.59 -8.42 16.50
C ARG A 60 -6.67 -9.59 16.86
N ARG A 61 -6.72 -10.69 16.11
CA ARG A 61 -5.89 -11.87 16.33
C ARG A 61 -5.26 -12.35 15.02
N VAL A 62 -3.95 -12.15 14.89
CA VAL A 62 -3.17 -12.81 13.83
C VAL A 62 -2.84 -14.22 14.32
N VAL A 63 -3.55 -15.23 13.83
CA VAL A 63 -3.19 -16.63 14.07
C VAL A 63 -2.01 -16.95 13.17
N MET A 64 -0.79 -16.90 13.73
CA MET A 64 0.45 -17.23 13.01
C MET A 64 0.56 -18.74 12.67
N ALA A 65 -0.38 -19.57 13.12
CA ALA A 65 -0.34 -21.03 13.01
C ALA A 65 -0.82 -21.57 11.64
N ARG A 66 -0.50 -20.90 10.53
CA ARG A 66 -0.84 -21.40 9.19
C ARG A 66 0.34 -21.26 8.23
N HIS A 67 1.45 -21.92 8.60
CA HIS A 67 2.58 -22.24 7.73
C HIS A 67 3.12 -23.60 8.12
#